data_AF-A0A227KDP8-F1
#
_entry.id   AF-A0A227KDP8-F1
#
_cell.length_a   1.000
_cell.length_b   1.000
_cell.length_c   1.000
_cell.angle_alpha   90.00
_cell.angle_beta   90.00
_cell.angle_gamma   90.00
#
_symmetry.space_group_name_H-M   'P 1'
#
loop_
_entity.id
_entity.type
_entity.pdbx_description
1 polymer ?
#
loop_
_entity_poly.entity_id
_entity_poly.type
_entity_poly.pdbx_seq_one_letter_code
_entity_poly.pdbx_strand_id
1 'polypeptide(L)'
;MTNEKRKEAIGAYRARKDSFDWNGLMDYANSLLECRDRIQETVKPVALDEEVAAKAIKEKVPYLSLKPVQIIPSEFRGHLNELVKEFLQQGIIHDEHNKSLLRSVDLSKLTDKTVELAGEDPNQFFLEAVNELQGEEKNELLQMILAGLLINAVRVYLSSLGVQMTEFVGHPGDLKVSDQPMTCPTCGQPPTLASLGNEGNIAGNSRKLFCACCGTVWPFERVRCAYCGTRNTNKLKYVHSDGDPVHRLYVCEKCGGVLPTVFQEQLGDKIDYDVEQTACGVIQSLYHEEFSKDLEEELK
;
A
#
# COMPACT_ATOMS: atom_id res chain seq x y z
N MET A 1 1.74 -9.91 10.32
CA MET A 1 2.99 -10.50 9.79
C MET A 1 4.03 -10.51 10.89
N THR A 2 4.97 -11.45 10.92
CA THR A 2 5.97 -11.56 11.99
C THR A 2 7.19 -10.68 11.71
N ASN A 3 7.85 -10.20 12.78
CA ASN A 3 9.11 -9.45 12.69
C ASN A 3 10.23 -10.22 11.97
N GLU A 4 10.18 -11.56 11.99
CA GLU A 4 11.12 -12.44 11.28
C GLU A 4 11.04 -12.22 9.75
N LYS A 5 9.83 -12.24 9.18
CA LYS A 5 9.62 -12.10 7.72
C LYS A 5 10.09 -10.73 7.22
N ARG A 6 9.83 -9.68 7.99
CA ARG A 6 10.30 -8.33 7.68
C ARG A 6 11.83 -8.26 7.59
N LYS A 7 12.52 -8.85 8.58
CA LYS A 7 14.00 -8.89 8.61
C LYS A 7 14.57 -9.64 7.41
N GLU A 8 13.97 -10.77 7.04
CA GLU A 8 14.37 -11.52 5.84
C GLU A 8 14.19 -10.69 4.57
N ALA A 9 13.03 -10.06 4.39
CA ALA A 9 12.73 -9.22 3.22
C ALA A 9 13.72 -8.04 3.11
N ILE A 10 13.94 -7.30 4.21
CA ILE A 10 14.94 -6.22 4.27
C ILE A 10 16.33 -6.73 3.92
N GLY A 11 16.73 -7.89 4.47
CA GLY A 11 18.03 -8.50 4.19
C GLY A 11 18.24 -8.81 2.71
N ALA A 12 17.19 -9.27 2.01
CA ALA A 12 17.23 -9.52 0.57
C ALA A 12 17.46 -8.23 -0.23
N TYR A 13 16.81 -7.13 0.15
CA TYR A 13 17.01 -5.84 -0.50
C TYR A 13 18.40 -5.25 -0.25
N ARG A 14 18.92 -5.34 0.98
CA ARG A 14 20.29 -4.89 1.32
C ARG A 14 21.38 -5.67 0.57
N ALA A 15 21.08 -6.88 0.10
CA ALA A 15 22.00 -7.71 -0.67
C ALA A 15 22.02 -7.40 -2.18
N ARG A 16 21.11 -6.55 -2.68
CA ARG A 16 21.10 -6.12 -4.08
C ARG A 16 22.39 -5.35 -4.40
N LYS A 17 22.90 -5.54 -5.62
CA LYS A 17 24.17 -4.97 -6.11
C LYS A 17 23.98 -3.94 -7.23
N ASP A 18 22.75 -3.49 -7.44
CA ASP A 18 22.46 -2.41 -8.37
C ASP A 18 22.88 -1.05 -7.77
N SER A 19 22.77 0.02 -8.55
CA SER A 19 23.29 1.35 -8.19
C SER A 19 22.42 2.13 -7.20
N PHE A 20 21.27 1.59 -6.77
CA PHE A 20 20.37 2.26 -5.86
C PHE A 20 20.75 2.03 -4.39
N ASP A 21 20.55 3.04 -3.53
CA ASP A 21 20.84 2.93 -2.09
C ASP A 21 19.74 2.16 -1.34
N TRP A 22 19.75 0.82 -1.48
CA TRP A 22 18.83 -0.05 -0.79
C TRP A 22 19.03 -0.09 0.73
N ASN A 23 20.26 0.09 1.22
CA ASN A 23 20.52 0.14 2.65
C ASN A 23 19.79 1.34 3.26
N GLY A 24 19.97 2.49 2.61
CA GLY A 24 19.21 3.68 2.89
C GLY A 24 17.70 3.41 2.90
N LEU A 25 17.11 3.06 1.76
CA LEU A 25 15.65 2.89 1.71
C LEU A 25 15.10 1.93 2.78
N MET A 26 15.81 0.82 3.03
CA MET A 26 15.36 -0.21 3.97
C MET A 26 15.51 0.20 5.43
N ASP A 27 16.55 0.94 5.81
CA ASP A 27 16.68 1.48 7.17
C ASP A 27 15.48 2.40 7.50
N TYR A 28 15.05 3.19 6.52
CA TYR A 28 13.94 4.11 6.66
C TYR A 28 12.63 3.38 6.74
N ALA A 29 12.39 2.48 5.78
CA ALA A 29 11.21 1.62 5.78
C ALA A 29 11.07 0.92 7.14
N ASN A 30 12.16 0.32 7.63
CA ASN A 30 12.13 -0.40 8.90
C ASN A 30 11.85 0.51 10.09
N SER A 31 12.44 1.71 10.17
CA SER A 31 12.19 2.64 11.27
C SER A 31 10.71 3.04 11.38
N LEU A 32 10.06 3.36 10.24
CA LEU A 32 8.64 3.67 10.21
C LEU A 32 7.77 2.46 10.59
N LEU A 33 8.14 1.26 10.12
CA LEU A 33 7.40 0.04 10.44
C LEU A 33 7.54 -0.34 11.91
N GLU A 34 8.72 -0.20 12.50
CA GLU A 34 8.94 -0.38 13.95
C GLU A 34 8.16 0.65 14.77
N CYS A 35 8.13 1.92 14.34
CA CYS A 35 7.30 2.93 14.99
C CYS A 35 5.81 2.57 14.91
N ARG A 36 5.35 2.11 13.75
CA ARG A 36 3.97 1.67 13.56
C ARG A 36 3.62 0.48 14.45
N ASP A 37 4.51 -0.51 14.60
CA ASP A 37 4.29 -1.66 15.47
C ASP A 37 4.18 -1.25 16.95
N ARG A 38 5.07 -0.37 17.42
CA ARG A 38 5.03 0.16 18.80
C ARG A 38 3.72 0.90 19.08
N ILE A 39 3.27 1.74 18.14
CA ILE A 39 1.98 2.44 18.27
C ILE A 39 0.83 1.43 18.24
N GLN A 40 0.89 0.41 17.37
CA GLN A 40 -0.18 -0.57 17.27
C GLN A 40 -0.41 -1.36 18.57
N GLU A 41 0.62 -1.56 19.40
CA GLU A 41 0.50 -2.17 20.73
C GLU A 41 -0.39 -1.35 21.70
N THR A 42 -0.53 -0.04 21.48
CA THR A 42 -1.35 0.86 22.30
C THR A 42 -2.79 0.97 21.81
N VAL A 43 -3.06 0.59 20.56
CA VAL A 43 -4.37 0.69 19.93
C VAL A 43 -5.16 -0.60 20.08
N LYS A 44 -6.41 -0.48 20.56
CA LYS A 44 -7.30 -1.63 20.74
C LYS A 44 -7.62 -2.29 19.38
N PRO A 45 -7.37 -3.60 19.21
CA PRO A 45 -7.74 -4.32 18.00
C PRO A 45 -9.25 -4.29 17.75
N VAL A 46 -9.64 -4.15 16.48
CA VAL A 46 -11.04 -4.18 16.05
C VAL A 46 -11.36 -5.58 15.53
N ALA A 47 -12.41 -6.19 16.06
CA ALA A 47 -12.91 -7.48 15.56
C ALA A 47 -13.76 -7.28 14.29
N LEU A 48 -13.54 -8.14 13.30
CA LEU A 48 -14.36 -8.20 12.09
C LEU A 48 -15.75 -8.73 12.46
N ASP A 49 -16.78 -8.08 11.95
CA ASP A 49 -18.15 -8.59 11.96
C ASP A 49 -18.41 -9.31 10.64
N GLU A 50 -18.42 -10.64 10.67
CA GLU A 50 -18.55 -11.46 9.47
C GLU A 50 -19.88 -11.26 8.74
N GLU A 51 -20.97 -10.96 9.46
CA GLU A 51 -22.27 -10.69 8.83
C GLU A 51 -22.24 -9.38 8.05
N VAL A 52 -21.64 -8.34 8.65
CA VAL A 52 -21.44 -7.05 7.97
C VAL A 52 -20.45 -7.20 6.81
N ALA A 53 -19.39 -7.98 6.97
CA ALA A 53 -18.42 -8.26 5.90
C ALA A 53 -19.10 -8.97 4.73
N ALA A 54 -19.88 -10.03 4.98
CA ALA A 54 -20.64 -10.73 3.95
C ALA A 54 -21.61 -9.78 3.22
N LYS A 55 -22.30 -8.92 3.98
CA LYS A 55 -23.19 -7.89 3.41
C LYS A 55 -22.42 -6.90 2.52
N ALA A 56 -21.30 -6.36 3.00
CA ALA A 56 -20.48 -5.40 2.28
C ALA A 56 -19.99 -5.96 0.94
N ILE A 57 -19.48 -7.21 0.94
CA ILE A 57 -19.05 -7.91 -0.27
C ILE A 57 -20.22 -8.09 -1.25
N LYS A 58 -21.39 -8.51 -0.76
CA LYS A 58 -22.59 -8.69 -1.59
C LYS A 58 -23.07 -7.37 -2.21
N GLU A 59 -23.02 -6.29 -1.46
CA GLU A 59 -23.44 -4.95 -1.89
C GLU A 59 -22.35 -4.20 -2.69
N LYS A 60 -21.15 -4.78 -2.80
CA LYS A 60 -19.97 -4.20 -3.47
C LYS A 60 -19.57 -2.83 -2.90
N VAL A 61 -19.68 -2.70 -1.58
CA VAL A 61 -19.25 -1.51 -0.83
C VAL A 61 -18.14 -1.88 0.16
N PRO A 62 -17.28 -0.94 0.57
CA PRO A 62 -16.29 -1.20 1.61
C PRO A 62 -16.95 -1.48 2.96
N TYR A 63 -16.39 -2.41 3.75
CA TYR A 63 -16.86 -2.72 5.11
C TYR A 63 -17.00 -1.47 5.99
N LEU A 64 -16.02 -0.55 5.94
CA LEU A 64 -16.04 0.67 6.77
C LEU A 64 -17.24 1.57 6.49
N SER A 65 -17.81 1.54 5.28
CA SER A 65 -19.03 2.28 4.96
C SER A 65 -20.29 1.75 5.65
N LEU A 66 -20.26 0.48 6.10
CA LEU A 66 -21.36 -0.14 6.84
C LEU A 66 -21.09 -0.19 8.34
N LYS A 67 -19.82 -0.32 8.74
CA LYS A 67 -19.40 -0.36 10.14
C LYS A 67 -18.06 0.37 10.32
N PRO A 68 -18.10 1.70 10.50
CA PRO A 68 -16.91 2.50 10.73
C PRO A 68 -16.13 2.10 11.99
N VAL A 69 -14.83 2.29 11.95
CA VAL A 69 -13.95 2.18 13.12
C VAL A 69 -13.91 3.54 13.82
N GLN A 70 -14.23 3.58 15.10
CA GLN A 70 -14.08 4.81 15.88
C GLN A 70 -12.60 5.10 16.15
N ILE A 71 -12.12 6.23 15.65
CA ILE A 71 -10.76 6.72 15.87
C ILE A 71 -10.85 7.98 16.72
N ILE A 72 -10.16 8.00 17.86
CA ILE A 72 -10.16 9.15 18.76
C ILE A 72 -9.23 10.23 18.17
N PRO A 73 -9.72 11.44 17.87
CA PRO A 73 -8.92 12.44 17.16
C PRO A 73 -7.65 12.90 17.87
N SER A 74 -7.66 12.98 19.21
CA SER A 74 -6.47 13.34 19.98
C SER A 74 -5.39 12.27 19.93
N GLU A 75 -5.77 10.99 20.04
CA GLU A 75 -4.85 9.85 19.93
C GLU A 75 -4.26 9.75 18.53
N PHE A 76 -5.09 9.92 17.49
CA PHE A 76 -4.63 9.93 16.09
C PHE A 76 -3.54 10.97 15.85
N ARG A 77 -3.76 12.22 16.28
CA ARG A 77 -2.76 13.28 16.13
C ARG A 77 -1.49 12.99 16.94
N GLY A 78 -1.62 12.39 18.13
CA GLY A 78 -0.49 11.93 18.93
C GLY A 78 0.37 10.91 18.16
N HIS A 79 -0.26 9.87 17.62
CA HIS A 79 0.42 8.82 16.84
C HIS A 79 1.01 9.35 15.52
N LEU A 80 0.30 10.25 14.83
CA LEU A 80 0.84 10.92 13.64
C LEU A 80 2.10 11.73 13.97
N ASN A 81 2.12 12.43 15.11
CA ASN A 81 3.29 13.17 15.57
C ASN A 81 4.47 12.25 15.91
N GLU A 82 4.23 11.05 16.45
CA GLU A 82 5.28 10.04 16.65
C GLU A 82 5.89 9.58 15.33
N LEU A 83 5.07 9.27 14.32
CA LEU A 83 5.53 8.91 12.98
C LEU A 83 6.33 10.05 12.32
N VAL A 84 5.88 11.30 12.48
CA VAL A 84 6.60 12.49 11.99
C VAL A 84 7.96 12.62 12.66
N LYS A 85 8.06 12.40 13.97
CA LYS A 85 9.33 12.44 14.69
C LYS A 85 10.30 11.37 14.19
N GLU A 86 9.81 10.13 14.01
CA GLU A 86 10.61 9.04 13.47
C GLU A 86 11.10 9.38 12.04
N PHE A 87 10.21 9.89 11.19
CA PHE A 87 10.56 10.36 9.84
C PHE A 87 11.65 11.44 9.86
N LEU A 88 11.58 12.43 10.76
CA LEU A 88 12.60 13.48 10.86
C LEU A 88 13.97 12.95 11.33
N GLN A 89 13.97 11.91 12.17
CA GLN A 89 15.17 11.28 12.71
C GLN A 89 15.84 10.32 11.71
N GLN A 90 15.08 9.37 11.16
CA GLN A 90 15.57 8.25 10.36
C GLN A 90 15.27 8.37 8.86
N GLY A 91 14.58 9.44 8.44
CA GLY A 91 14.15 9.66 7.06
C GLY A 91 15.27 9.47 6.05
N ILE A 92 15.17 8.43 5.23
CA ILE A 92 16.08 8.21 4.10
C ILE A 92 15.45 8.84 2.88
N ILE A 93 15.53 10.15 2.88
CA ILE A 93 16.64 10.82 2.20
C ILE A 93 17.10 11.89 3.21
N HIS A 94 18.39 11.99 3.51
CA HIS A 94 18.98 13.09 4.30
C HIS A 94 18.90 14.44 3.55
N ASP A 95 17.79 14.68 2.87
CA ASP A 95 17.50 15.92 2.22
C ASP A 95 16.88 16.85 3.26
N GLU A 96 17.69 17.80 3.74
CA GLU A 96 17.21 18.82 4.68
C GLU A 96 16.04 19.63 4.09
N HIS A 97 15.88 19.69 2.77
CA HIS A 97 14.71 20.30 2.15
C HIS A 97 13.42 19.57 2.55
N ASN A 98 13.35 18.24 2.41
CA ASN A 98 12.20 17.42 2.83
C ASN A 98 11.89 17.57 4.32
N LYS A 99 12.93 17.55 5.16
CA LYS A 99 12.77 17.73 6.61
C LYS A 99 12.25 19.12 6.94
N SER A 100 12.73 20.15 6.24
CA SER A 100 12.26 21.52 6.43
C SER A 100 10.78 21.68 6.05
N LEU A 101 10.34 21.07 4.94
CA LEU A 101 8.94 21.07 4.52
C LEU A 101 8.04 20.41 5.59
N LEU A 102 8.46 19.26 6.13
CA LEU A 102 7.66 18.58 7.15
C LEU A 102 7.63 19.35 8.49
N ARG A 103 8.74 20.01 8.88
CA ARG A 103 8.82 20.83 10.09
C ARG A 103 7.89 22.05 10.04
N SER A 104 7.54 22.55 8.85
CA SER A 104 6.59 23.66 8.70
C SER A 104 5.13 23.23 8.74
N VAL A 105 4.84 21.92 8.74
CA VAL A 105 3.47 21.42 8.80
C VAL A 105 2.93 21.59 10.22
N ASP A 106 1.81 22.29 10.33
CA ASP A 106 1.06 22.40 11.57
C ASP A 106 0.01 21.28 11.65
N LEU A 107 0.34 20.20 12.38
CA LEU A 107 -0.55 19.06 12.57
C LEU A 107 -1.84 19.40 13.32
N SER A 108 -1.91 20.56 14.01
CA SER A 108 -3.13 21.00 14.68
C SER A 108 -4.23 21.41 13.71
N LYS A 109 -3.88 21.70 12.44
CA LYS A 109 -4.85 22.00 11.37
C LYS A 109 -5.69 20.80 10.96
N LEU A 110 -5.20 19.58 11.19
CA LEU A 110 -5.97 18.38 10.92
C LEU A 110 -7.20 18.38 11.83
N THR A 111 -8.41 18.45 11.28
CA THR A 111 -9.64 18.61 12.10
C THR A 111 -10.16 17.29 12.66
N ASP A 112 -10.97 17.35 13.72
CA ASP A 112 -11.56 16.14 14.33
C ASP A 112 -12.44 15.40 13.32
N LYS A 113 -13.24 16.16 12.56
CA LYS A 113 -14.09 15.63 11.48
C LYS A 113 -13.26 14.92 10.41
N THR A 114 -12.13 15.50 10.01
CA THR A 114 -11.23 14.85 9.07
C THR A 114 -10.69 13.55 9.65
N VAL A 115 -10.26 13.53 10.92
CA VAL A 115 -9.78 12.28 11.55
C VAL A 115 -10.87 11.20 11.62
N GLU A 116 -12.13 11.55 11.86
CA GLU A 116 -13.23 10.58 11.87
C GLU A 116 -13.35 9.84 10.52
N LEU A 117 -13.11 10.53 9.40
CA LEU A 117 -13.11 9.91 8.07
C LEU A 117 -12.08 8.79 7.93
N ALA A 118 -10.96 8.82 8.66
CA ALA A 118 -9.95 7.77 8.59
C ALA A 118 -10.50 6.39 9.00
N GLY A 119 -11.59 6.34 9.77
CA GLY A 119 -12.27 5.12 10.18
C GLY A 119 -13.52 4.77 9.36
N GLU A 120 -13.96 5.65 8.47
CA GLU A 120 -15.21 5.51 7.69
C GLU A 120 -14.95 5.50 6.18
N ASP A 121 -14.28 6.54 5.69
CA ASP A 121 -13.89 6.71 4.29
C ASP A 121 -12.44 7.21 4.19
N PRO A 122 -11.46 6.28 4.23
CA PRO A 122 -10.06 6.64 4.08
C PRO A 122 -9.75 7.38 2.77
N ASN A 123 -10.54 7.22 1.70
CA ASN A 123 -10.30 7.98 0.45
C ASN A 123 -10.55 9.46 0.69
N GLN A 124 -11.70 9.78 1.28
CA GLN A 124 -12.04 11.15 1.63
C GLN A 124 -11.09 11.72 2.68
N PHE A 125 -10.70 10.92 3.68
CA PHE A 125 -9.70 11.31 4.68
C PHE A 125 -8.40 11.80 4.04
N PHE A 126 -7.78 11.04 3.13
CA PHE A 126 -6.51 11.46 2.54
C PHE A 126 -6.63 12.76 1.75
N LEU A 127 -7.74 12.94 1.03
CA LEU A 127 -8.00 14.17 0.27
C LEU A 127 -8.12 15.38 1.20
N GLU A 128 -8.90 15.26 2.27
CA GLU A 128 -9.12 16.36 3.24
C GLU A 128 -7.87 16.63 4.08
N ALA A 129 -7.23 15.58 4.62
CA ALA A 129 -6.07 15.70 5.49
C ALA A 129 -4.86 16.31 4.78
N VAL A 130 -4.57 15.90 3.54
CA VAL A 130 -3.48 16.50 2.76
C VAL A 130 -3.76 17.98 2.48
N ASN A 131 -5.01 18.31 2.14
CA ASN A 131 -5.41 19.70 1.88
C ASN A 131 -5.31 20.58 3.14
N GLU A 132 -5.77 20.09 4.30
CA GLU A 132 -5.69 20.81 5.57
C GLU A 132 -4.25 21.04 6.04
N LEU A 133 -3.39 20.03 5.89
CA LEU A 133 -2.01 20.06 6.37
C LEU A 133 -1.06 20.85 5.47
N GLN A 134 -1.30 20.83 4.15
CA GLN A 134 -0.49 21.56 3.19
C GLN A 134 -0.80 23.06 3.15
N GLY A 135 -2.04 23.46 3.42
CA GLY A 135 -2.48 24.85 3.29
C GLY A 135 -2.65 25.29 1.82
N GLU A 136 -2.55 26.59 1.58
CA GLU A 136 -2.91 27.19 0.27
C GLU A 136 -1.89 26.91 -0.84
N GLU A 137 -0.60 26.83 -0.49
CA GLU A 137 0.47 26.60 -1.46
C GLU A 137 0.72 25.09 -1.64
N LYS A 138 0.29 24.57 -2.79
CA LYS A 138 0.45 23.14 -3.11
C LYS A 138 1.88 22.84 -3.52
N ASN A 139 2.47 21.84 -2.85
CA ASN A 139 3.79 21.30 -3.09
C ASN A 139 3.68 19.77 -3.24
N GLU A 140 3.98 19.25 -4.43
CA GLU A 140 3.78 17.82 -4.75
C GLU A 140 4.62 16.89 -3.86
N LEU A 141 5.86 17.28 -3.54
CA LEU A 141 6.75 16.51 -2.68
C LEU A 141 6.21 16.42 -1.25
N LEU A 142 5.71 17.53 -0.69
CA LEU A 142 5.06 17.53 0.61
C LEU A 142 3.78 16.68 0.61
N GLN A 143 2.99 16.69 -0.48
CA GLN A 143 1.82 15.81 -0.60
C GLN A 143 2.21 14.34 -0.52
N MET A 144 3.29 13.93 -1.20
CA MET A 144 3.79 12.56 -1.16
C MET A 144 4.26 12.16 0.25
N ILE A 145 4.99 13.05 0.94
CA ILE A 145 5.45 12.84 2.31
C ILE A 145 4.25 12.69 3.26
N LEU A 146 3.28 13.60 3.18
CA LEU A 146 2.06 13.55 3.99
C LEU A 146 1.24 12.29 3.70
N ALA A 147 1.07 11.91 2.45
CA ALA A 147 0.37 10.68 2.08
C ALA A 147 1.02 9.44 2.71
N GLY A 148 2.36 9.34 2.67
CA GLY A 148 3.12 8.25 3.30
C GLY A 148 3.01 8.21 4.83
N LEU A 149 2.95 9.37 5.49
CA LEU A 149 2.77 9.45 6.94
C LEU A 149 1.33 9.12 7.35
N LEU A 150 0.35 9.73 6.67
CA LEU A 150 -1.07 9.54 6.94
C LEU A 150 -1.46 8.08 6.70
N ILE A 151 -0.97 7.43 5.64
CA ILE A 151 -1.32 6.03 5.37
C ILE A 151 -0.80 5.10 6.47
N ASN A 152 0.40 5.37 7.00
CA ASN A 152 0.94 4.61 8.13
C ASN A 152 0.17 4.89 9.43
N ALA A 153 -0.25 6.14 9.66
CA ALA A 153 -1.07 6.50 10.82
C ALA A 153 -2.43 5.80 10.78
N VAL A 154 -3.12 5.79 9.63
CA VAL A 154 -4.38 5.06 9.44
C VAL A 154 -4.18 3.54 9.60
N ARG A 155 -3.07 3.02 9.06
CA ARG A 155 -2.76 1.59 9.11
C ARG A 155 -2.67 1.03 10.53
N VAL A 156 -2.23 1.83 11.50
CA VAL A 156 -2.23 1.46 12.94
C VAL A 156 -3.63 1.01 13.38
N TYR A 157 -4.67 1.76 13.02
CA TYR A 157 -6.04 1.52 13.49
C TYR A 157 -6.74 0.42 12.69
N LEU A 158 -6.42 0.29 11.41
CA LEU A 158 -7.14 -0.61 10.49
C LEU A 158 -6.45 -1.97 10.28
N SER A 159 -5.20 -2.17 10.70
CA SER A 159 -4.43 -3.40 10.42
C SER A 159 -5.09 -4.67 10.96
N SER A 160 -5.61 -4.63 12.20
CA SER A 160 -6.28 -5.77 12.82
C SER A 160 -7.50 -6.22 12.03
N LEU A 161 -8.32 -5.27 11.58
CA LEU A 161 -9.47 -5.51 10.72
C LEU A 161 -9.03 -6.02 9.34
N GLY A 162 -7.94 -5.46 8.79
CA GLY A 162 -7.43 -5.86 7.48
C GLY A 162 -6.90 -7.29 7.43
N VAL A 163 -6.27 -7.76 8.51
CA VAL A 163 -5.84 -9.16 8.68
C VAL A 163 -7.04 -10.09 8.71
N GLN A 164 -8.05 -9.79 9.53
CA GLN A 164 -9.26 -10.61 9.61
C GLN A 164 -10.03 -10.62 8.28
N MET A 165 -10.14 -9.49 7.59
CA MET A 165 -10.76 -9.45 6.26
C MET A 165 -9.98 -10.31 5.25
N THR A 166 -8.65 -10.31 5.30
CA THR A 166 -7.81 -11.16 4.44
C THR A 166 -8.14 -12.63 4.63
N GLU A 167 -8.28 -13.08 5.87
CA GLU A 167 -8.68 -14.45 6.19
C GLU A 167 -10.10 -14.74 5.70
N PHE A 168 -11.03 -13.81 5.92
CA PHE A 168 -12.43 -13.93 5.50
C PHE A 168 -12.57 -14.09 3.98
N VAL A 169 -11.93 -13.23 3.18
CA VAL A 169 -12.01 -13.28 1.70
C VAL A 169 -11.06 -14.31 1.08
N GLY A 170 -10.07 -14.79 1.85
CA GLY A 170 -9.11 -15.80 1.43
C GLY A 170 -9.66 -17.23 1.41
N HIS A 171 -10.80 -17.47 2.08
CA HIS A 171 -11.54 -18.73 2.03
C HIS A 171 -12.76 -18.56 1.13
N PRO A 172 -12.60 -18.64 -0.20
CA PRO A 172 -13.60 -18.14 -1.13
C PRO A 172 -15.00 -18.74 -0.97
N GLY A 173 -15.20 -19.95 -0.43
CA GLY A 173 -16.54 -20.55 -0.39
C GLY A 173 -17.25 -20.40 -1.75
N ASP A 174 -18.49 -19.90 -1.75
CA ASP A 174 -19.27 -19.59 -2.96
C ASP A 174 -18.87 -18.27 -3.68
N LEU A 175 -17.93 -17.49 -3.14
CA LEU A 175 -17.37 -16.31 -3.82
C LEU A 175 -16.49 -16.76 -4.97
N LYS A 176 -17.07 -16.82 -6.16
CA LYS A 176 -16.31 -17.02 -7.39
C LYS A 176 -15.19 -15.98 -7.46
N VAL A 177 -13.96 -16.42 -7.75
CA VAL A 177 -12.81 -15.53 -8.00
C VAL A 177 -13.11 -14.52 -9.12
N SER A 178 -14.01 -14.87 -10.05
CA SER A 178 -14.59 -13.92 -10.99
C SER A 178 -15.57 -12.98 -10.27
N ASP A 179 -15.32 -11.67 -10.34
CA ASP A 179 -16.10 -10.57 -9.72
C ASP A 179 -15.61 -10.08 -8.34
N GLN A 180 -14.32 -10.28 -8.03
CA GLN A 180 -13.69 -9.66 -6.87
C GLN A 180 -13.66 -8.12 -6.98
N PRO A 181 -13.74 -7.37 -5.86
CA PRO A 181 -13.78 -5.93 -5.89
C PRO A 181 -12.46 -5.34 -6.41
N MET A 182 -12.57 -4.24 -7.17
CA MET A 182 -11.42 -3.51 -7.73
C MET A 182 -10.73 -2.63 -6.68
N THR A 183 -11.45 -2.28 -5.62
CA THR A 183 -10.95 -1.57 -4.44
C THR A 183 -10.90 -2.51 -3.24
N CYS A 184 -10.18 -2.10 -2.20
CA CYS A 184 -10.07 -2.87 -0.97
C CYS A 184 -11.48 -3.13 -0.37
N PRO A 185 -11.86 -4.39 -0.09
CA PRO A 185 -13.16 -4.70 0.50
C PRO A 185 -13.33 -4.16 1.94
N THR A 186 -12.22 -3.86 2.62
CA THR A 186 -12.26 -3.29 3.97
C THR A 186 -12.52 -1.78 3.91
N CYS A 187 -11.62 -1.04 3.26
CA CYS A 187 -11.53 0.41 3.38
C CYS A 187 -11.79 1.19 2.08
N GLY A 188 -12.00 0.50 0.96
CA GLY A 188 -12.32 1.13 -0.33
C GLY A 188 -11.14 1.80 -1.04
N GLN A 189 -9.94 1.74 -0.49
CA GLN A 189 -8.73 2.25 -1.14
C GLN A 189 -8.35 1.44 -2.39
N PRO A 190 -7.71 2.05 -3.39
CA PRO A 190 -7.14 1.32 -4.51
C PRO A 190 -6.03 0.35 -4.04
N PRO A 191 -5.78 -0.73 -4.79
CA PRO A 191 -4.67 -1.63 -4.50
C PRO A 191 -3.34 -0.93 -4.74
N THR A 192 -2.39 -1.16 -3.84
CA THR A 192 -1.04 -0.59 -3.91
C THR A 192 -0.09 -1.48 -4.69
N LEU A 193 -0.22 -2.80 -4.51
CA LEU A 193 0.55 -3.78 -5.26
C LEU A 193 -0.27 -5.06 -5.45
N ALA A 194 0.16 -5.89 -6.40
CA ALA A 194 -0.32 -7.25 -6.57
C ALA A 194 0.78 -8.25 -6.23
N SER A 195 0.38 -9.47 -5.90
CA SER A 195 1.30 -10.60 -5.86
C SER A 195 0.75 -11.76 -6.68
N LEU A 196 1.67 -12.58 -7.19
CA LEU A 196 1.38 -13.79 -7.97
C LEU A 196 2.13 -14.97 -7.36
N GLY A 197 1.39 -15.92 -6.81
CA GLY A 197 1.94 -17.16 -6.24
C GLY A 197 1.46 -18.43 -6.93
N ASN A 198 2.08 -19.56 -6.55
CA ASN A 198 1.73 -20.91 -7.00
C ASN A 198 1.00 -21.66 -5.89
N GLU A 199 -0.28 -21.34 -5.68
CA GLU A 199 -1.12 -22.10 -4.76
C GLU A 199 -1.79 -23.28 -5.49
N GLY A 200 -1.24 -24.50 -5.32
CA GLY A 200 -1.90 -25.78 -5.62
C GLY A 200 -1.73 -26.36 -7.04
N ASN A 201 -2.20 -27.61 -7.21
CA ASN A 201 -2.17 -28.41 -8.45
C ASN A 201 -3.19 -27.98 -9.52
N ILE A 202 -3.79 -26.80 -9.39
CA ILE A 202 -4.67 -26.23 -10.42
C ILE A 202 -3.80 -25.28 -11.22
N ALA A 203 -3.67 -25.52 -12.52
CA ALA A 203 -3.06 -24.58 -13.45
C ALA A 203 -3.83 -23.25 -13.42
N GLY A 204 -3.38 -22.32 -12.58
CA GLY A 204 -4.01 -21.02 -12.36
C GLY A 204 -3.44 -20.29 -11.14
N ASN A 205 -2.24 -19.71 -11.26
CA ASN A 205 -1.60 -18.85 -10.25
C ASN A 205 -2.60 -17.86 -9.63
N SER A 206 -2.74 -17.86 -8.31
CA SER A 206 -3.63 -16.97 -7.57
C SER A 206 -3.03 -15.57 -7.53
N ARG A 207 -3.63 -14.63 -8.25
CA ARG A 207 -3.33 -13.21 -8.10
C ARG A 207 -4.01 -12.68 -6.88
N LYS A 208 -3.27 -11.97 -6.04
CA LYS A 208 -3.79 -11.25 -4.89
C LYS A 208 -3.48 -9.77 -5.02
N LEU A 209 -4.37 -8.92 -4.55
CA LEU A 209 -4.16 -7.48 -4.40
C LEU A 209 -3.89 -7.17 -2.93
N PHE A 210 -3.10 -6.13 -2.68
CA PHE A 210 -2.78 -5.65 -1.33
C PHE A 210 -3.13 -4.17 -1.17
N CYS A 211 -3.67 -3.82 -0.01
CA CYS A 211 -4.00 -2.46 0.37
C CYS A 211 -3.01 -1.91 1.42
N ALA A 212 -2.24 -0.89 1.07
CA ALA A 212 -1.33 -0.22 2.00
C ALA A 212 -2.03 0.44 3.21
N CYS A 213 -3.28 0.88 3.04
CA CYS A 213 -4.03 1.61 4.07
C CYS A 213 -4.48 0.73 5.24
N CYS A 214 -5.03 -0.46 4.98
CA CYS A 214 -5.52 -1.36 6.04
C CYS A 214 -4.79 -2.72 6.08
N GLY A 215 -4.00 -3.05 5.07
CA GLY A 215 -3.25 -4.31 5.01
C GLY A 215 -4.03 -5.50 4.47
N THR A 216 -5.29 -5.32 4.05
CA THR A 216 -6.06 -6.41 3.46
C THR A 216 -5.41 -6.91 2.19
N VAL A 217 -5.28 -8.22 2.09
CA VAL A 217 -4.92 -8.97 0.88
C VAL A 217 -6.15 -9.72 0.41
N TRP A 218 -6.51 -9.62 -0.87
CA TRP A 218 -7.68 -10.30 -1.41
C TRP A 218 -7.42 -10.94 -2.78
N PRO A 219 -8.08 -12.07 -3.10
CA PRO A 219 -7.93 -12.70 -4.41
C PRO A 219 -8.48 -11.78 -5.50
N PHE A 220 -7.89 -11.86 -6.69
CA PHE A 220 -8.29 -11.06 -7.85
C PHE A 220 -8.00 -11.78 -9.16
N GLU A 221 -8.72 -11.45 -10.24
CA GLU A 221 -8.50 -12.12 -11.51
C GLU A 221 -7.16 -11.73 -12.16
N ARG A 222 -6.44 -12.73 -12.72
CA ARG A 222 -5.17 -12.50 -13.40
C ARG A 222 -5.32 -11.64 -14.66
N VAL A 223 -6.38 -11.87 -15.43
CA VAL A 223 -6.68 -11.15 -16.67
C VAL A 223 -7.77 -10.10 -16.42
N ARG A 224 -7.45 -9.12 -15.59
CA ARG A 224 -8.30 -7.96 -15.31
C ARG A 224 -7.46 -6.79 -14.82
N CYS A 225 -7.70 -5.60 -15.35
CA CYS A 225 -7.13 -4.38 -14.77
C CYS A 225 -7.79 -4.09 -13.42
N ALA A 226 -6.97 -3.90 -12.38
CA ALA A 226 -7.46 -3.60 -11.03
C ALA A 226 -8.03 -2.17 -10.90
N TYR A 227 -7.78 -1.29 -11.88
CA TYR A 227 -8.28 0.08 -11.88
C TYR A 227 -9.55 0.26 -12.73
N CYS A 228 -9.51 -0.12 -14.02
CA CYS A 228 -10.64 0.09 -14.94
C CYS A 228 -11.46 -1.17 -15.26
N GLY A 229 -11.06 -2.33 -14.72
CA GLY A 229 -11.78 -3.59 -14.90
C GLY A 229 -11.70 -4.22 -16.29
N THR A 230 -10.95 -3.66 -17.24
CA THR A 230 -10.81 -4.28 -18.57
C THR A 230 -10.24 -5.67 -18.47
N ARG A 231 -10.82 -6.61 -19.23
CA ARG A 231 -10.35 -8.00 -19.37
C ARG A 231 -9.74 -8.26 -20.76
N ASN A 232 -9.54 -7.21 -21.55
CA ASN A 232 -8.92 -7.32 -22.88
C ASN A 232 -7.41 -7.56 -22.72
N THR A 233 -6.97 -8.80 -22.99
CA THR A 233 -5.56 -9.22 -22.92
C THR A 233 -4.64 -8.38 -23.80
N ASN A 234 -5.13 -7.89 -24.94
CA ASN A 234 -4.34 -7.07 -25.87
C ASN A 234 -4.07 -5.65 -25.34
N LYS A 235 -4.64 -5.29 -24.19
CA LYS A 235 -4.43 -4.00 -23.51
C LYS A 235 -3.74 -4.14 -22.16
N LEU A 236 -3.26 -5.34 -21.83
CA LEU A 236 -2.69 -5.69 -20.53
C LEU A 236 -1.35 -6.36 -20.75
N LYS A 237 -0.27 -5.77 -20.24
CA LYS A 237 1.08 -6.29 -20.40
C LYS A 237 1.87 -6.20 -19.10
N TYR A 238 2.88 -7.07 -18.98
CA TYR A 238 3.89 -6.97 -17.94
C TYR A 238 5.15 -6.35 -18.52
N VAL A 239 5.70 -5.39 -17.79
CA VAL A 239 7.00 -4.76 -18.08
C VAL A 239 7.92 -5.08 -16.90
N HIS A 240 9.17 -5.44 -17.16
CA HIS A 240 10.13 -5.86 -16.13
C HIS A 240 11.56 -5.72 -16.65
N SER A 241 12.50 -5.42 -15.76
CA SER A 241 13.92 -5.43 -16.09
C SER A 241 14.47 -6.86 -16.02
N ASP A 242 15.36 -7.23 -16.94
CA ASP A 242 16.01 -8.55 -16.97
C ASP A 242 16.82 -8.82 -15.69
N GLY A 243 17.31 -7.76 -15.03
CA GLY A 243 18.04 -7.82 -13.78
C GLY A 243 17.18 -8.06 -12.53
N ASP A 244 15.85 -8.04 -12.66
CA ASP A 244 14.91 -8.14 -11.54
C ASP A 244 13.67 -8.96 -11.92
N PRO A 245 13.78 -10.31 -11.93
CA PRO A 245 12.68 -11.19 -12.34
C PRO A 245 11.52 -11.25 -11.33
N VAL A 246 11.74 -10.72 -10.11
CA VAL A 246 10.79 -10.72 -9.00
C VAL A 246 9.71 -9.65 -9.21
N HIS A 247 10.10 -8.48 -9.71
CA HIS A 247 9.21 -7.33 -9.82
C HIS A 247 8.79 -7.09 -11.26
N ARG A 248 7.49 -6.92 -11.47
CA ARG A 248 6.96 -6.54 -12.79
C ARG A 248 5.90 -5.48 -12.63
N LEU A 249 5.84 -4.56 -13.59
CA LEU A 249 4.79 -3.57 -13.69
C LEU A 249 3.67 -4.13 -14.57
N TYR A 250 2.47 -4.29 -13.99
CA TYR A 250 1.28 -4.65 -14.76
C TYR A 250 0.63 -3.40 -15.32
N VAL A 251 0.80 -3.20 -16.63
CA VAL A 251 0.41 -1.97 -17.33
C VAL A 251 -0.89 -2.20 -18.09
N CYS A 252 -1.83 -1.26 -17.93
CA CYS A 252 -3.08 -1.23 -18.68
C CYS A 252 -3.10 -0.08 -19.68
N GLU A 253 -3.02 -0.39 -20.97
CA GLU A 253 -3.05 0.60 -22.04
C GLU A 253 -4.42 1.27 -22.21
N LYS A 254 -5.50 0.68 -21.67
CA LYS A 254 -6.84 1.28 -21.74
C LYS A 254 -6.99 2.48 -20.83
N CYS A 255 -6.42 2.42 -19.61
CA CYS A 255 -6.59 3.47 -18.61
C CYS A 255 -5.28 4.12 -18.16
N GLY A 256 -4.13 3.67 -18.70
CA GLY A 256 -2.80 4.13 -18.29
C GLY A 256 -2.34 3.63 -16.92
N GLY A 257 -3.14 2.80 -16.24
CA GLY A 257 -2.83 2.34 -14.88
C GLY A 257 -1.65 1.38 -14.85
N VAL A 258 -0.76 1.56 -13.87
CA VAL A 258 0.42 0.72 -13.63
C VAL A 258 0.33 0.16 -12.21
N LEU A 259 0.30 -1.15 -12.07
CA LEU A 259 0.26 -1.83 -10.77
C LEU A 259 1.53 -2.65 -10.57
N PRO A 260 2.43 -2.28 -9.64
CA PRO A 260 3.55 -3.12 -9.23
C PRO A 260 3.06 -4.50 -8.81
N THR A 261 3.71 -5.54 -9.34
CA THR A 261 3.33 -6.94 -9.13
C THR A 261 4.55 -7.76 -8.76
N VAL A 262 4.49 -8.39 -7.59
CA VAL A 262 5.54 -9.24 -7.02
C VAL A 262 5.29 -10.70 -7.40
N PHE A 263 6.24 -11.33 -8.09
CA PHE A 263 6.15 -12.74 -8.48
C PHE A 263 6.77 -13.63 -7.40
N GLN A 264 5.92 -14.26 -6.60
CA GLN A 264 6.33 -15.04 -5.43
C GLN A 264 7.11 -16.30 -5.79
N GLU A 265 6.97 -16.83 -7.02
CA GLU A 265 7.77 -17.99 -7.47
C GLU A 265 9.28 -17.76 -7.30
N GLN A 266 9.73 -16.51 -7.42
CA GLN A 266 11.13 -16.11 -7.30
C GLN A 266 11.53 -15.79 -5.84
N LEU A 267 10.55 -15.56 -4.94
CA LEU A 267 10.76 -15.18 -3.53
C LEU A 267 10.43 -16.31 -2.53
N GLY A 268 9.60 -17.29 -2.91
CA GLY A 268 8.95 -18.24 -2.01
C GLY A 268 7.85 -17.60 -1.14
N ASP A 269 7.55 -18.21 0.02
CA ASP A 269 6.52 -17.75 0.99
C ASP A 269 6.91 -16.48 1.79
N LYS A 270 7.87 -15.71 1.27
CA LYS A 270 8.64 -14.69 1.97
C LYS A 270 8.19 -13.26 1.72
N ILE A 271 7.04 -13.06 1.09
CA ILE A 271 6.55 -11.71 0.81
C ILE A 271 6.21 -10.96 2.11
N ASP A 272 6.86 -9.81 2.31
CA ASP A 272 6.47 -8.81 3.28
C ASP A 272 5.86 -7.62 2.52
N TYR A 273 4.54 -7.54 2.49
CA TYR A 273 3.83 -6.55 1.68
C TYR A 273 4.17 -5.09 2.02
N ASP A 274 4.52 -4.78 3.27
CA ASP A 274 4.86 -3.42 3.66
C ASP A 274 6.29 -3.04 3.21
N VAL A 275 7.22 -4.00 3.25
CA VAL A 275 8.57 -3.84 2.64
C VAL A 275 8.45 -3.73 1.13
N GLU A 276 7.70 -4.63 0.49
CA GLU A 276 7.50 -4.65 -0.97
C GLU A 276 6.83 -3.38 -1.47
N GLN A 277 5.85 -2.83 -0.73
CA GLN A 277 5.24 -1.55 -1.05
C GLN A 277 6.30 -0.44 -1.14
N THR A 278 7.22 -0.39 -0.18
CA THR A 278 8.25 0.65 -0.13
C THR A 278 9.25 0.49 -1.27
N ALA A 279 9.70 -0.74 -1.51
CA ALA A 279 10.62 -1.05 -2.61
C ALA A 279 9.99 -0.79 -3.99
N CYS A 280 8.73 -1.20 -4.19
CA CYS A 280 8.02 -1.03 -5.46
C CYS A 280 7.86 0.44 -5.87
N GLY A 281 7.79 1.37 -4.91
CA GLY A 281 7.78 2.81 -5.21
C GLY A 281 9.05 3.28 -5.93
N VAL A 282 10.21 2.76 -5.53
CA VAL A 282 11.49 3.03 -6.20
C VAL A 282 11.60 2.26 -7.51
N ILE A 283 11.27 0.97 -7.50
CA ILE A 283 11.36 0.10 -8.70
C ILE A 283 10.52 0.65 -9.85
N GLN A 284 9.32 1.15 -9.57
CA GLN A 284 8.49 1.77 -10.60
C GLN A 284 9.17 2.97 -11.25
N SER A 285 9.93 3.76 -10.48
CA SER A 285 10.69 4.91 -10.99
C SER A 285 11.91 4.45 -11.81
N LEU A 286 12.66 3.46 -11.31
CA LEU A 286 13.82 2.89 -12.02
C LEU A 286 13.43 2.31 -13.38
N TYR A 287 12.34 1.54 -13.43
CA TYR A 287 11.86 0.94 -14.68
C TYR A 287 11.35 2.01 -15.63
N HIS A 288 10.67 3.04 -15.13
CA HIS A 288 10.24 4.15 -15.98
C HIS A 288 11.45 4.79 -16.69
N GLU A 289 12.57 5.01 -16.00
CA GLU A 289 13.79 5.54 -16.60
C GLU A 289 14.43 4.58 -17.62
N GLU A 290 14.50 3.28 -17.30
CA GLU A 290 15.05 2.24 -18.19
C GLU A 290 14.26 2.16 -19.50
N PHE A 291 12.93 1.98 -19.42
CA PHE A 291 12.09 1.84 -20.62
C PHE A 291 11.87 3.14 -21.37
N SER A 292 12.00 4.31 -20.73
CA SER A 292 11.98 5.59 -21.46
C SER A 292 13.22 5.76 -22.33
N LYS A 293 14.39 5.29 -21.87
CA LYS A 293 15.65 5.35 -22.65
C LYS A 293 15.61 4.41 -23.86
N ASP A 294 15.08 3.19 -23.69
CA ASP A 294 14.96 2.23 -24.80
C ASP A 294 14.07 2.78 -25.93
N LEU A 295 12.97 3.46 -25.57
CA LEU A 295 12.09 4.13 -26.52
C LEU A 295 12.77 5.29 -27.27
N GLU A 296 13.69 6.02 -26.64
CA GLU A 296 14.47 7.08 -27.28
C GLU A 296 15.59 6.54 -28.20
N GLU A 297 16.13 5.36 -27.90
CA GLU A 297 17.14 4.69 -28.74
C GLU A 297 16.52 4.02 -29.97
N GLU A 298 15.32 3.43 -29.86
CA GLU A 298 14.59 2.86 -31.02
C GLU A 298 14.07 3.92 -32.01
N LEU A 299 13.99 5.19 -31.58
CA LEU A 299 13.54 6.32 -32.40
C LEU A 299 14.70 7.10 -33.06
N LYS A 300 15.95 6.67 -32.89
CA LYS A 300 17.14 7.22 -33.55
C LYS A 300 17.66 6.31 -34.65
#